data_AF-M2XRB2-F1
#
_entry.id   AF-M2XRB2-F1
#
_cell.length_a   1.000
_cell.length_b   1.000
_cell.length_c   1.000
_cell.angle_alpha   90.00
_cell.angle_beta   90.00
_cell.angle_gamma   90.00
#
_symmetry.space_group_name_H-M   'P 1'
#
loop_
_entity.id
_entity.type
_entity.pdbx_description
1 polymer ?
#
loop_
_entity_poly.entity_id
_entity_poly.type
_entity_poly.pdbx_seq_one_letter_code
_entity_poly.pdbx_strand_id
1 'polypeptide(L)'
;MKRADKKAILELFQTYKEPLGNYIGAEGLQRLFEDIQVDPSDVVTLVLAWKLKASSTCEFSEKEFVEGLANLQVDSLEKLKRKLSSLRKEIEDPSKFRAFYQFVFQYSKEPSQRSLPAETAMALWDVLLRGRFSLLDSWLEFLKNNTHSISRDTWNLLYDFSQLSEKDLSDYDENGAWPVLIDDFVKWLKHEQPNKHES
;
A
#
# COMPACT_ATOMS: atom_id res chain seq x y z
N MET A 1 19.37 12.99 22.02
CA MET A 1 18.67 11.70 21.82
C MET A 1 19.71 10.65 21.45
N LYS A 2 19.77 9.50 22.15
CA LYS A 2 20.74 8.44 21.83
C LYS A 2 20.33 7.77 20.52
N ARG A 3 21.27 7.56 19.60
CA ARG A 3 21.01 6.81 18.35
C ARG A 3 20.59 5.38 18.68
N ALA A 4 19.74 4.80 17.83
CA ALA A 4 19.35 3.39 17.95
C ALA A 4 20.56 2.46 18.00
N ASP A 5 20.48 1.44 18.86
CA ASP A 5 21.54 0.45 19.03
C ASP A 5 21.45 -0.64 17.94
N LYS A 6 22.41 -0.63 17.01
CA LYS A 6 22.47 -1.64 15.93
C LYS A 6 22.63 -3.07 16.44
N LYS A 7 23.26 -3.27 17.60
CA LYS A 7 23.41 -4.63 18.16
C LYS A 7 22.06 -5.17 18.61
N ALA A 8 21.25 -4.36 19.30
CA ALA A 8 19.91 -4.74 19.72
C ALA A 8 18.98 -5.00 18.51
N ILE A 9 19.10 -4.22 17.44
CA ILE A 9 18.34 -4.48 16.20
C ILE A 9 18.75 -5.81 15.57
N LEU A 10 20.04 -6.12 15.53
CA LEU A 10 20.52 -7.40 15.01
C LEU A 10 20.02 -8.58 15.87
N GLU A 11 19.99 -8.44 17.19
CA GLU A 11 19.43 -9.45 18.09
C GLU A 11 17.94 -9.69 17.80
N LEU A 12 17.16 -8.63 17.59
CA LEU A 12 15.76 -8.76 17.14
C LEU A 12 15.67 -9.49 15.79
N PHE A 13 16.52 -9.15 14.83
CA PHE A 13 16.55 -9.84 13.54
C PHE A 13 16.80 -11.35 13.72
N GLN A 14 17.76 -11.74 14.58
CA GLN A 14 18.03 -13.14 14.87
C GLN A 14 16.83 -13.87 15.51
N THR A 15 15.96 -13.17 16.24
CA THR A 15 14.73 -13.75 16.82
C THR A 15 13.70 -14.15 15.75
N TYR A 16 13.58 -13.37 14.67
CA TYR A 16 12.52 -13.57 13.67
C TYR A 16 12.99 -14.20 12.37
N LYS A 17 14.30 -14.25 12.10
CA LYS A 17 14.82 -14.81 10.86
C LYS A 17 14.47 -16.28 10.67
N GLU A 18 14.52 -16.73 9.43
CA GLU A 18 14.43 -18.15 9.08
C GLU A 18 15.63 -18.95 9.65
N PRO A 19 15.42 -20.19 10.14
CA PRO A 19 16.50 -21.00 10.70
C PRO A 19 17.66 -21.25 9.72
N LEU A 20 17.34 -21.39 8.43
CA LEU A 20 18.27 -21.70 7.35
C LEU A 20 18.56 -20.51 6.43
N GLY A 21 17.94 -19.35 6.68
CA GLY A 21 18.04 -18.16 5.84
C GLY A 21 18.70 -16.97 6.57
N ASN A 22 19.08 -15.95 5.79
CA ASN A 22 19.46 -14.64 6.34
C ASN A 22 18.43 -13.56 6.00
N TYR A 23 17.17 -13.90 6.22
CA TYR A 23 16.01 -13.04 6.06
C TYR A 23 14.92 -13.45 7.06
N ILE A 24 14.02 -12.53 7.38
CA ILE A 24 12.77 -12.79 8.08
C ILE A 24 11.75 -13.18 7.01
N GLY A 25 11.27 -14.42 7.02
CA GLY A 25 10.22 -14.89 6.11
C GLY A 25 8.81 -14.62 6.66
N ALA A 26 7.81 -15.19 5.98
CA ALA A 26 6.40 -14.96 6.32
C ALA A 26 6.05 -15.35 7.77
N GLU A 27 6.55 -16.47 8.27
CA GLU A 27 6.32 -16.90 9.66
C GLU A 27 6.98 -15.96 10.66
N GLY A 28 8.18 -15.48 10.35
CA GLY A 28 8.90 -14.50 11.17
C GLY A 28 8.18 -13.15 11.24
N LEU A 29 7.66 -12.69 10.10
CA LEU A 29 6.84 -11.47 10.03
C LEU A 29 5.54 -11.61 10.81
N GLN A 30 4.87 -12.76 10.71
CA GLN A 30 3.67 -13.03 11.49
C GLN A 30 3.95 -12.90 12.98
N ARG A 31 4.97 -13.59 13.50
CA ARG A 31 5.37 -13.48 14.91
C ARG A 31 5.73 -12.04 15.31
N LEU A 32 6.49 -11.34 14.46
CA LEU A 32 6.84 -9.94 14.69
C LEU A 32 5.59 -9.06 14.83
N PHE A 33 4.61 -9.22 13.93
CA PHE A 33 3.35 -8.45 13.96
C PHE A 33 2.48 -8.80 15.15
N GLU A 34 2.42 -10.08 15.56
CA GLU A 34 1.77 -10.52 16.80
C GLU A 34 2.41 -9.85 18.03
N ASP A 35 3.74 -9.85 18.14
CA ASP A 35 4.46 -9.27 19.29
C ASP A 35 4.27 -7.75 19.41
N ILE A 36 4.19 -7.04 18.29
CA ILE A 36 3.89 -5.59 18.28
C ILE A 36 2.38 -5.30 18.26
N GLN A 37 1.53 -6.32 18.25
CA GLN A 37 0.07 -6.26 18.24
C GLN A 37 -0.49 -5.46 17.06
N VAL A 38 -0.07 -5.83 15.86
CA VAL A 38 -0.55 -5.27 14.59
C VAL A 38 -1.21 -6.37 13.78
N ASP A 39 -2.38 -6.06 13.24
CA ASP A 39 -3.02 -6.91 12.25
C ASP A 39 -2.18 -6.92 10.96
N PRO A 40 -1.81 -8.08 10.39
CA PRO A 40 -1.08 -8.15 9.13
C PRO A 40 -1.72 -7.38 7.96
N SER A 41 -3.05 -7.23 7.97
CA SER A 41 -3.83 -6.47 6.98
C SER A 41 -3.88 -4.96 7.20
N ASP A 42 -3.40 -4.47 8.35
CA ASP A 42 -3.35 -3.04 8.64
C ASP A 42 -2.36 -2.34 7.70
N VAL A 43 -2.76 -1.20 7.12
CA VAL A 43 -1.93 -0.39 6.22
C VAL A 43 -0.54 -0.09 6.79
N VAL A 44 -0.38 -0.03 8.11
CA VAL A 44 0.92 0.23 8.75
C VAL A 44 1.97 -0.83 8.44
N THR A 45 1.57 -2.07 8.11
CA THR A 45 2.51 -3.13 7.70
C THR A 45 3.17 -2.80 6.36
N LEU A 46 2.38 -2.28 5.41
CA LEU A 46 2.88 -1.74 4.14
C LEU A 46 3.72 -0.48 4.35
N VAL A 47 3.31 0.40 5.28
CA VAL A 47 4.12 1.59 5.63
C VAL A 47 5.46 1.15 6.22
N LEU A 48 5.50 0.13 7.07
CA LEU A 48 6.74 -0.39 7.61
C LEU A 48 7.65 -0.93 6.49
N ALA A 49 7.11 -1.73 5.57
CA ALA A 49 7.85 -2.21 4.39
C ALA A 49 8.43 -1.03 3.57
N TRP A 50 7.65 0.04 3.38
CA TRP A 50 8.11 1.26 2.73
C TRP A 50 9.26 1.96 3.46
N LYS A 51 9.16 2.10 4.80
CA LYS A 51 10.23 2.72 5.60
C LYS A 51 11.50 1.88 5.65
N LEU A 52 11.37 0.55 5.60
CA LEU A 52 12.49 -0.39 5.54
C LEU A 52 13.06 -0.52 4.11
N LYS A 53 12.39 0.07 3.11
CA LYS A 53 12.74 -0.02 1.69
C LYS A 53 12.79 -1.46 1.19
N ALA A 54 11.84 -2.28 1.64
CA ALA A 54 11.78 -3.68 1.30
C ALA A 54 11.60 -3.89 -0.20
N SER A 55 12.35 -4.83 -0.78
CA SER A 55 12.29 -5.16 -2.21
C SER A 55 11.30 -6.26 -2.57
N SER A 56 10.91 -7.08 -1.60
CA SER A 56 10.10 -8.29 -1.80
C SER A 56 8.95 -8.34 -0.79
N THR A 57 7.78 -8.81 -1.22
CA THR A 57 6.67 -9.08 -0.30
C THR A 57 6.97 -10.26 0.63
N CYS A 58 6.42 -10.21 1.84
CA CYS A 58 6.46 -11.30 2.82
C CYS A 58 7.86 -11.69 3.32
N GLU A 59 8.87 -10.85 3.08
CA GLU A 59 10.20 -11.04 3.65
C GLU A 59 10.90 -9.71 3.93
N PHE A 60 11.84 -9.73 4.88
CA PHE A 60 12.86 -8.68 5.04
C PHE A 60 14.25 -9.29 5.11
N SER A 61 15.16 -8.81 4.28
CA SER A 61 16.59 -9.09 4.45
C SER A 61 17.13 -8.46 5.74
N GLU A 62 18.26 -8.98 6.24
CA GLU A 62 18.96 -8.38 7.39
C GLU A 62 19.24 -6.89 7.17
N LYS A 63 19.70 -6.54 5.96
CA LYS A 63 20.05 -5.15 5.63
C LYS A 63 18.84 -4.24 5.71
N GLU A 64 17.73 -4.59 5.09
CA GLU A 64 16.50 -3.80 5.10
C GLU A 64 15.99 -3.61 6.53
N PHE A 65 15.96 -4.69 7.32
CA PHE A 65 15.50 -4.65 8.70
C PHE A 65 16.40 -3.80 9.59
N VAL A 66 17.72 -4.06 9.56
CA VAL A 66 18.69 -3.37 10.43
C VAL A 66 18.85 -1.90 10.06
N GLU A 67 19.03 -1.58 8.79
CA GLU A 67 19.17 -0.20 8.34
C GLU A 67 17.85 0.57 8.47
N GLY A 68 16.72 -0.06 8.12
CA GLY A 68 15.39 0.53 8.23
C GLY A 68 15.02 0.91 9.66
N LEU A 69 15.16 -0.02 10.61
CA LEU A 69 14.88 0.27 12.02
C LEU A 69 15.88 1.27 12.62
N ALA A 70 17.16 1.21 12.25
CA ALA A 70 18.13 2.21 12.66
C ALA A 70 17.74 3.62 12.16
N ASN A 71 17.29 3.75 10.91
CA ASN A 71 16.81 5.01 10.35
C ASN A 71 15.55 5.52 11.06
N LEU A 72 14.66 4.61 11.48
CA LEU A 72 13.46 4.93 12.27
C LEU A 72 13.76 5.28 13.74
N GLN A 73 15.00 5.11 14.18
CA GLN A 73 15.44 5.22 15.58
C GLN A 73 14.73 4.20 16.50
N VAL A 74 14.56 2.97 16.00
CA VAL A 74 13.91 1.86 16.70
C VAL A 74 14.91 0.73 16.90
N ASP A 75 15.05 0.25 18.13
CA ASP A 75 15.98 -0.82 18.52
C ASP A 75 15.34 -1.84 19.49
N SER A 76 14.01 -1.84 19.61
CA SER A 76 13.23 -2.73 20.47
C SER A 76 11.79 -2.81 19.99
N LEU A 77 11.11 -3.92 20.29
CA LEU A 77 9.70 -4.12 19.96
C LEU A 77 8.80 -3.03 20.55
N GLU A 78 9.07 -2.60 21.78
CA GLU A 78 8.32 -1.51 22.40
C GLU A 78 8.45 -0.19 21.62
N LYS A 79 9.67 0.17 21.18
CA LYS A 79 9.88 1.36 20.37
C LYS A 79 9.21 1.21 19.00
N LEU A 80 9.27 0.03 18.40
CA LEU A 80 8.58 -0.25 17.14
C LEU A 80 7.08 -0.05 17.30
N LYS A 81 6.47 -0.67 18.30
CA LYS A 81 5.05 -0.55 18.64
C LYS A 81 4.63 0.91 18.86
N ARG A 82 5.40 1.68 19.63
CA ARG A 82 5.16 3.12 19.84
C ARG A 82 5.31 3.93 18.54
N LYS A 83 6.13 3.50 17.60
CA LYS A 83 6.36 4.19 16.31
C LYS A 83 5.19 4.05 15.35
N LEU A 84 4.40 2.98 15.44
CA LEU A 84 3.32 2.65 14.49
C LEU A 84 2.30 3.77 14.31
N SER A 85 1.91 4.47 15.39
CA SER A 85 0.97 5.60 15.29
C SER A 85 1.55 6.75 14.48
N SER A 86 2.84 7.06 14.68
CA SER A 86 3.54 8.09 13.91
C SER A 86 3.70 7.72 12.43
N LEU A 87 3.84 6.42 12.12
CA LEU A 87 3.92 5.92 10.75
C LEU A 87 2.58 6.06 10.02
N ARG A 88 1.45 5.77 10.70
CA ARG A 88 0.11 6.02 10.12
C ARG A 88 -0.12 7.51 9.88
N LYS A 89 0.25 8.35 10.85
CA LYS A 89 0.14 9.81 10.69
C LYS A 89 1.02 10.34 9.55
N GLU A 90 2.17 9.70 9.29
CA GLU A 90 3.06 10.12 8.21
C GLU A 90 2.40 10.05 6.83
N ILE A 91 1.50 9.08 6.61
CA ILE A 91 0.79 8.91 5.34
C ILE A 91 -0.53 9.68 5.26
N GLU A 92 -0.80 10.57 6.22
CA GLU A 92 -1.86 11.60 6.09
C GLU A 92 -1.36 12.78 5.23
N ASP A 93 -0.04 12.97 5.12
CA ASP A 93 0.55 13.96 4.22
C ASP A 93 0.38 13.52 2.76
N PRO A 94 -0.26 14.32 1.87
CA PRO A 94 -0.56 13.90 0.51
C PRO A 94 0.68 13.56 -0.34
N SER A 95 1.79 14.25 -0.12
CA SER A 95 3.02 14.03 -0.88
C SER A 95 3.71 12.73 -0.45
N LYS A 96 3.71 12.46 0.85
CA LYS A 96 4.20 11.18 1.39
C LYS A 96 3.29 10.02 1.02
N PHE A 97 1.97 10.22 1.06
CA PHE A 97 1.02 9.21 0.62
C PHE A 97 1.22 8.86 -0.85
N ARG A 98 1.42 9.85 -1.74
CA ARG A 98 1.72 9.58 -3.15
C ARG A 98 2.98 8.73 -3.33
N ALA A 99 4.07 9.06 -2.63
CA ALA A 99 5.32 8.28 -2.69
C ALA A 99 5.14 6.86 -2.14
N PHE A 100 4.41 6.71 -1.04
CA PHE A 100 4.05 5.43 -0.44
C PHE A 100 3.17 4.58 -1.38
N TYR A 101 2.12 5.18 -1.95
CA TYR A 101 1.19 4.54 -2.87
C TYR A 101 1.91 4.01 -4.13
N GLN A 102 2.85 4.78 -4.68
CA GLN A 102 3.69 4.34 -5.79
C GLN A 102 4.66 3.21 -5.39
N PHE A 103 5.18 3.25 -4.17
CA PHE A 103 6.02 2.17 -3.63
C PHE A 103 5.22 0.87 -3.54
N VAL A 104 3.98 0.89 -3.04
CA VAL A 104 3.18 -0.33 -2.85
C VAL A 104 2.99 -1.08 -4.17
N PHE A 105 2.77 -0.39 -5.29
CA PHE A 105 2.70 -1.05 -6.60
C PHE A 105 4.00 -1.82 -6.93
N GLN A 106 5.15 -1.17 -6.73
CA GLN A 106 6.45 -1.77 -7.02
C GLN A 106 6.77 -2.92 -6.06
N TYR A 107 6.37 -2.78 -4.81
CA TYR A 107 6.58 -3.75 -3.75
C TYR A 107 5.74 -5.01 -3.98
N SER A 108 4.48 -4.86 -4.40
CA SER A 108 3.52 -5.95 -4.51
C SER A 108 3.56 -6.71 -5.84
N LYS A 109 4.24 -6.19 -6.87
CA LYS A 109 4.33 -6.87 -8.16
C LYS A 109 5.47 -7.88 -8.16
N GLU A 110 5.31 -8.96 -8.91
CA GLU A 110 6.43 -9.86 -9.18
C GLU A 110 7.56 -9.10 -9.92
N PRO A 111 8.84 -9.39 -9.62
CA PRO A 111 9.97 -8.72 -10.26
C PRO A 111 9.96 -8.81 -11.79
N SER A 112 9.55 -9.96 -12.33
CA SER A 112 9.45 -10.26 -13.76
C SER A 112 8.27 -9.56 -14.45
N GLN A 113 7.25 -9.14 -13.71
CA GLN A 113 6.01 -8.60 -14.24
C GLN A 113 6.04 -7.06 -14.28
N ARG A 114 5.34 -6.48 -15.26
CA ARG A 114 5.17 -5.03 -15.40
C ARG A 114 3.84 -4.51 -14.82
N SER A 115 2.93 -5.42 -14.50
CA SER A 115 1.59 -5.16 -13.97
C SER A 115 1.34 -5.95 -12.69
N LEU A 116 0.32 -5.55 -11.94
CA LEU A 116 -0.25 -6.33 -10.84
C LEU A 116 -1.43 -7.17 -11.35
N PRO A 117 -1.65 -8.38 -10.82
CA PRO A 117 -2.94 -9.05 -10.95
C PRO A 117 -4.07 -8.16 -10.42
N ALA A 118 -5.22 -8.16 -11.09
CA ALA A 118 -6.35 -7.30 -10.71
C ALA A 118 -6.83 -7.57 -9.28
N GLU A 119 -6.92 -8.84 -8.88
CA GLU A 119 -7.32 -9.23 -7.52
C GLU A 119 -6.39 -8.66 -6.44
N THR A 120 -5.07 -8.74 -6.66
CA THR A 120 -4.08 -8.14 -5.75
C THR A 120 -4.22 -6.62 -5.70
N ALA A 121 -4.38 -5.97 -6.85
CA ALA A 121 -4.57 -4.52 -6.90
C ALA A 121 -5.86 -4.08 -6.18
N MET A 122 -6.95 -4.82 -6.34
CA MET A 122 -8.23 -4.59 -5.65
C MET A 122 -8.07 -4.66 -4.13
N ALA A 123 -7.42 -5.71 -3.62
CA ALA A 123 -7.17 -5.86 -2.18
C ALA A 123 -6.30 -4.71 -1.62
N LEU A 124 -5.27 -4.31 -2.36
CA LEU A 124 -4.42 -3.19 -1.94
C LEU A 124 -5.16 -1.85 -2.00
N TRP A 125 -6.00 -1.61 -3.02
CA TRP A 125 -6.82 -0.40 -3.08
C TRP A 125 -7.85 -0.34 -1.98
N ASP A 126 -8.45 -1.46 -1.59
CA ASP A 126 -9.36 -1.49 -0.45
C ASP A 126 -8.65 -1.04 0.83
N VAL A 127 -7.41 -1.49 1.07
CA VAL A 127 -6.60 -1.04 2.21
C VAL A 127 -6.14 0.42 2.10
N LEU A 128 -5.70 0.85 0.91
CA LEU A 128 -5.04 2.15 0.71
C LEU A 128 -6.03 3.30 0.54
N LEU A 129 -7.17 3.06 -0.12
CA LEU A 129 -8.07 4.12 -0.57
C LEU A 129 -9.40 4.14 0.20
N ARG A 130 -9.66 3.20 1.14
CA ARG A 130 -10.85 3.28 2.01
C ARG A 130 -10.89 4.64 2.71
N GLY A 131 -12.02 5.33 2.62
CA GLY A 131 -12.21 6.66 3.19
C GLY A 131 -11.45 7.79 2.48
N ARG A 132 -10.65 7.50 1.44
CA ARG A 132 -9.95 8.49 0.59
C ARG A 132 -10.55 8.60 -0.80
N PHE A 133 -11.15 7.53 -1.32
CA PHE A 133 -11.78 7.50 -2.63
C PHE A 133 -13.26 7.19 -2.50
N SER A 134 -14.10 8.17 -2.85
CA SER A 134 -15.57 8.10 -2.67
C SER A 134 -16.24 7.05 -3.55
N LEU A 135 -15.65 6.72 -4.69
CA LEU A 135 -16.14 5.74 -5.67
C LEU A 135 -15.40 4.39 -5.58
N LEU A 136 -14.67 4.13 -4.48
CA LEU A 136 -13.88 2.91 -4.33
C LEU A 136 -14.70 1.64 -4.52
N ASP A 137 -15.86 1.52 -3.87
CA ASP A 137 -16.68 0.32 -3.95
C ASP A 137 -17.16 0.05 -5.39
N SER A 138 -17.57 1.12 -6.10
CA SER A 138 -17.93 1.07 -7.52
C SER A 138 -16.74 0.69 -8.40
N TRP A 139 -15.55 1.24 -8.13
CA TRP A 139 -14.33 0.89 -8.84
C TRP A 139 -13.96 -0.58 -8.66
N LEU A 140 -14.01 -1.09 -7.43
CA LEU A 140 -13.73 -2.50 -7.14
C LEU A 140 -14.75 -3.43 -7.81
N GLU A 141 -16.03 -3.06 -7.84
CA GLU A 141 -17.06 -3.84 -8.54
C GLU A 141 -16.81 -3.89 -10.05
N PHE A 142 -16.55 -2.73 -10.65
CA PHE A 142 -16.21 -2.62 -12.07
C PHE A 142 -15.04 -3.53 -12.43
N LEU A 143 -13.96 -3.54 -11.64
CA LEU A 143 -12.77 -4.32 -11.96
C LEU A 143 -12.99 -5.84 -12.03
N LYS A 144 -13.97 -6.38 -11.29
CA LYS A 144 -14.22 -7.84 -11.25
C LYS A 144 -14.42 -8.47 -12.62
N ASN A 145 -14.98 -7.72 -13.57
CA ASN A 145 -15.33 -8.23 -14.91
C ASN A 145 -14.63 -7.50 -16.06
N ASN A 146 -13.84 -6.45 -15.78
CA ASN A 146 -13.32 -5.55 -16.82
C ASN A 146 -11.80 -5.63 -17.04
N THR A 147 -11.04 -6.25 -16.12
CA THR A 147 -9.61 -6.51 -16.35
C THR A 147 -9.07 -7.63 -15.47
N HIS A 148 -7.98 -8.27 -15.92
CA HIS A 148 -7.21 -9.23 -15.12
C HIS A 148 -5.86 -8.67 -14.64
N SER A 149 -5.46 -7.48 -15.10
CA SER A 149 -4.18 -6.87 -14.68
C SER A 149 -4.23 -5.34 -14.66
N ILE A 150 -3.45 -4.76 -13.76
CA ILE A 150 -3.34 -3.31 -13.54
C ILE A 150 -1.93 -2.85 -13.89
N SER A 151 -1.84 -1.92 -14.84
CA SER A 151 -0.57 -1.28 -15.20
C SER A 151 -0.13 -0.27 -14.15
N ARG A 152 1.16 0.09 -14.13
CA ARG A 152 1.67 1.16 -13.26
C ARG A 152 0.98 2.49 -13.53
N ASP A 153 0.70 2.77 -14.79
CA ASP A 153 0.09 4.02 -15.21
C ASP A 153 -1.34 4.13 -14.68
N THR A 154 -2.15 3.09 -14.89
CA THR A 154 -3.49 2.96 -14.31
C THR A 154 -3.47 3.08 -12.79
N TRP A 155 -2.53 2.40 -12.13
CA TRP A 155 -2.37 2.50 -10.68
C TRP A 155 -2.14 3.95 -10.24
N ASN A 156 -1.14 4.62 -10.83
CA ASN A 156 -0.77 5.98 -10.45
C ASN A 156 -1.90 6.97 -10.72
N LEU A 157 -2.49 6.94 -11.91
CA LEU A 157 -3.52 7.88 -12.32
C LEU A 157 -4.85 7.65 -11.59
N LEU A 158 -5.13 6.44 -11.08
CA LEU A 158 -6.30 6.25 -10.22
C LEU A 158 -6.22 7.07 -8.93
N TYR A 159 -5.02 7.25 -8.36
CA TYR A 159 -4.90 8.12 -7.19
C TYR A 159 -5.24 9.56 -7.55
N ASP A 160 -4.74 10.07 -8.68
CA ASP A 160 -5.05 11.43 -9.13
C ASP A 160 -6.55 11.59 -9.44
N PHE A 161 -7.14 10.60 -10.12
CA PHE A 161 -8.58 10.52 -10.34
C PHE A 161 -9.36 10.54 -9.02
N SER A 162 -8.91 9.82 -7.99
CA SER A 162 -9.57 9.79 -6.68
C SER A 162 -9.59 11.15 -5.95
N GLN A 163 -8.64 12.03 -6.27
CA GLN A 163 -8.56 13.37 -5.68
C GLN A 163 -9.41 14.40 -6.45
N LEU A 164 -9.74 14.13 -7.71
CA LEU A 164 -10.56 14.99 -8.57
C LEU A 164 -12.04 14.61 -8.53
N SER A 165 -12.33 13.31 -8.46
CA SER A 165 -13.70 12.81 -8.60
C SER A 165 -14.52 13.03 -7.33
N GLU A 166 -15.36 14.06 -7.35
CA GLU A 166 -16.57 14.08 -6.55
C GLU A 166 -17.52 12.96 -7.01
N LYS A 167 -18.54 12.65 -6.19
CA LYS A 167 -19.47 11.53 -6.46
C LYS A 167 -20.21 11.64 -7.80
N ASP A 168 -20.31 12.85 -8.36
CA ASP A 168 -21.04 13.15 -9.59
C ASP A 168 -20.16 13.22 -10.84
N LEU A 169 -18.83 13.08 -10.71
CA LEU A 169 -17.86 13.13 -11.81
C LEU A 169 -17.89 14.45 -12.60
N SER A 170 -18.36 15.54 -12.01
CA SER A 170 -18.50 16.85 -12.68
C SER A 170 -17.18 17.42 -13.21
N ASP A 171 -16.06 17.12 -12.54
CA ASP A 171 -14.72 17.58 -12.91
C ASP A 171 -13.96 16.64 -13.87
N TYR A 172 -14.59 15.56 -14.34
CA TYR A 172 -13.93 14.60 -15.22
C TYR A 172 -13.95 15.06 -16.70
N ASP A 173 -12.75 15.27 -17.27
CA ASP A 173 -12.55 15.55 -18.69
C ASP A 173 -12.37 14.26 -19.50
N GLU A 174 -13.38 13.92 -20.31
CA GLU A 174 -13.37 12.79 -21.24
C GLU A 174 -12.31 12.88 -22.35
N ASN A 175 -11.75 14.08 -22.59
CA ASN A 175 -10.64 14.27 -23.52
C ASN A 175 -9.28 14.30 -22.82
N GLY A 176 -9.26 14.08 -21.50
CA GLY A 176 -8.04 13.98 -20.71
C GLY A 176 -7.18 12.78 -21.10
N ALA A 177 -5.89 12.84 -20.77
CA ALA A 177 -4.95 11.73 -21.00
C ALA A 177 -5.07 10.65 -19.92
N TRP A 178 -6.29 10.17 -19.66
CA TRP A 178 -6.56 9.12 -18.68
C TRP A 178 -6.31 7.72 -19.28
N PRO A 179 -6.00 6.72 -18.45
CA PRO A 179 -5.98 5.33 -18.89
C PRO A 179 -7.37 4.92 -19.34
N VAL A 180 -7.45 4.17 -20.45
CA VAL A 180 -8.71 3.65 -21.02
C VAL A 180 -9.59 2.95 -19.96
N LEU A 181 -8.97 2.24 -19.00
CA LEU A 181 -9.71 1.56 -17.93
C LEU A 181 -10.46 2.55 -16.99
N ILE A 182 -9.90 3.74 -16.76
CA ILE A 182 -10.57 4.80 -15.99
C ILE A 182 -11.71 5.40 -16.82
N ASP A 183 -11.49 5.63 -18.12
CA ASP A 183 -12.55 6.14 -19.00
C ASP A 183 -13.74 5.17 -19.09
N ASP A 184 -13.45 3.88 -19.21
CA ASP A 184 -14.47 2.84 -19.27
C ASP A 184 -15.20 2.68 -17.93
N PHE A 185 -14.51 2.89 -16.80
CA PHE A 185 -15.15 2.98 -15.49
C PHE A 185 -16.13 4.16 -15.41
N VAL A 186 -15.75 5.34 -15.90
CA VAL A 186 -16.64 6.50 -15.92
C VAL A 186 -17.89 6.24 -16.76
N LYS A 187 -17.72 5.64 -17.95
CA LYS A 187 -18.86 5.25 -18.80
C LYS A 187 -19.76 4.25 -18.10
N TRP A 188 -19.19 3.21 -17.50
CA TRP A 188 -19.93 2.19 -16.75
C TRP A 188 -20.74 2.82 -15.61
N LEU A 189 -20.13 3.73 -14.85
CA LEU A 189 -20.80 4.41 -13.73
C LEU A 189 -21.96 5.29 -14.20
N LYS A 190 -21.82 6.00 -15.33
CA LYS A 190 -22.90 6.79 -15.95
C LYS A 190 -24.07 5.90 -16.42
N HIS A 191 -23.78 4.71 -16.94
CA HIS A 191 -24.82 3.75 -17.37
C HIS A 191 -25.54 3.07 -16.20
N GLU A 192 -24.88 2.87 -15.05
CA GLU A 192 -25.50 2.32 -13.83
C GLU A 192 -26.29 3.35 -13.00
N GLN A 193 -26.13 4.66 -13.26
CA GLN A 193 -26.90 5.73 -12.62
C GLN A 193 -27.95 6.41 -13.53
N PRO A 194 -28.87 5.70 -14.22
CA PRO A 194 -29.74 6.34 -15.20
C PRO A 194 -30.82 7.27 -14.61
N ASN A 195 -31.03 7.40 -13.29
CA ASN A 195 -32.15 8.18 -12.72
C ASN A 195 -31.85 8.86 -11.36
N LYS A 196 -31.09 9.94 -11.34
CA LYS A 196 -31.05 10.86 -10.16
C LYS A 196 -31.17 12.36 -10.48
N HIS A 197 -31.37 12.74 -11.74
CA HIS A 197 -31.51 14.15 -12.16
C HIS A 197 -32.89 14.53 -12.73
N GLU A 198 -33.93 13.75 -12.43
CA GLU A 198 -35.32 14.19 -12.60
C GLU A 198 -36.05 14.11 -11.26
N SER A 199 -35.89 15.16 -10.44
CA SER A 199 -36.78 15.51 -9.32
C SER A 199 -36.57 16.98 -8.94
#